data_AF-A0A936AAS7-F1
#
_entry.id   AF-A0A936AAS7-F1
#
_cell.length_a   1.000
_cell.length_b   1.000
_cell.length_c   1.000
_cell.angle_alpha   90.00
_cell.angle_beta   90.00
_cell.angle_gamma   90.00
#
_symmetry.space_group_name_H-M   'P 1'
#
loop_
_entity.id
_entity.type
_entity.pdbx_description
1 polymer ?
#
loop_
_entity_poly.entity_id
_entity_poly.type
_entity_poly.pdbx_seq_one_letter_code
_entity_poly.pdbx_strand_id
1 'polypeptide(L)'
;MTKYLNLVACFLILFFCACIPTFKPHQVIIQDDFVEIKFGRKMSRELLDSIRNAVSAKGIDLSYQDIIYDGNKLTRLEIQVIAGNKVGHGTTNFVFKGKPFGFRVDNRPTAQVFLKVGELE
;
A
#
# COMPACT_ATOMS: atom_id res chain seq x y z
N MET A 1 24.35 29.19 -46.55
CA MET A 1 22.94 29.18 -46.09
C MET A 1 22.64 27.80 -45.50
N THR A 2 22.81 27.67 -44.18
CA THR A 2 21.71 27.51 -43.19
C THR A 2 21.08 26.11 -43.26
N LYS A 3 21.65 25.09 -42.61
CA LYS A 3 21.41 24.70 -41.19
C LYS A 3 19.93 24.59 -40.79
N TYR A 4 19.12 23.74 -41.43
CA TYR A 4 17.81 23.35 -40.88
C TYR A 4 17.42 21.92 -41.30
N LEU A 5 18.19 20.91 -40.88
CA LEU A 5 17.81 19.52 -41.10
C LEU A 5 18.11 18.68 -39.86
N ASN A 6 17.70 19.14 -38.67
CA ASN A 6 17.79 18.36 -37.42
C ASN A 6 16.97 19.03 -36.29
N LEU A 7 15.69 19.31 -36.52
CA LEU A 7 14.87 19.96 -35.47
C LEU A 7 13.43 19.43 -35.34
N VAL A 8 13.11 18.32 -35.99
CA VAL A 8 11.75 17.73 -35.92
C VAL A 8 11.71 16.45 -35.07
N ALA A 9 12.85 15.81 -34.80
CA ALA A 9 12.91 14.57 -34.02
C ALA A 9 12.88 14.77 -32.49
N CYS A 10 13.21 15.97 -31.99
CA CYS A 10 13.27 16.22 -30.53
C CYS A 10 11.92 16.56 -29.89
N PHE A 11 10.86 16.85 -30.67
CA PHE A 11 9.57 17.28 -30.11
C PHE A 11 8.56 16.14 -29.90
N LEU A 12 8.83 14.95 -30.44
CA LEU A 12 7.92 13.79 -30.37
C LEU A 12 8.19 12.84 -29.18
N ILE A 13 9.23 13.10 -28.37
CA ILE A 13 9.61 12.23 -27.24
C ILE A 13 9.05 12.74 -25.89
N LEU A 14 8.53 13.97 -25.84
CA LEU A 14 7.98 14.57 -24.59
C LEU A 14 6.50 14.28 -24.34
N PHE A 15 5.85 13.45 -25.17
CA PHE A 15 4.46 13.03 -24.98
C PHE A 15 4.29 11.71 -24.22
N PHE A 16 5.32 11.23 -23.52
CA PHE A 16 5.07 10.35 -22.39
C PHE A 16 4.42 11.17 -21.28
N CYS A 17 3.09 11.28 -21.37
CA CYS A 17 2.23 11.64 -20.26
C CYS A 17 2.74 10.88 -19.04
N ALA A 18 3.47 11.57 -18.16
CA ALA A 18 3.73 11.10 -16.82
C ALA A 18 2.35 11.03 -16.17
N CYS A 19 1.73 9.84 -16.26
CA CYS A 19 0.46 9.54 -15.64
C CYS A 19 0.76 9.48 -14.15
N ILE A 20 0.79 10.65 -13.50
CA ILE A 20 1.05 10.75 -12.07
C ILE A 20 -0.06 9.95 -11.39
N PRO A 21 0.28 8.89 -10.63
CA PRO A 21 -0.72 8.06 -10.02
C PRO A 21 -1.55 8.91 -9.06
N THR A 22 -2.86 8.95 -9.28
CA THR A 22 -3.81 9.71 -8.45
C THR A 22 -3.93 9.18 -7.02
N PHE A 23 -3.24 8.07 -6.68
CA PHE A 23 -3.29 7.38 -5.39
C PHE A 23 -1.93 6.80 -5.02
N LYS A 24 -1.66 6.66 -3.72
CA LYS A 24 -0.46 5.99 -3.24
C LYS A 24 -0.46 4.51 -3.66
N PRO A 25 0.67 3.97 -4.13
CA PRO A 25 0.79 2.55 -4.43
C PRO A 25 0.70 1.73 -3.14
N HIS A 26 0.30 0.47 -3.26
CA HIS A 26 0.41 -0.47 -2.17
C HIS A 26 1.86 -0.94 -2.00
N GLN A 27 2.18 -1.47 -0.83
CA GLN A 27 3.48 -2.09 -0.54
C GLN A 27 3.27 -3.29 0.38
N VAL A 28 3.97 -4.38 0.10
CA VAL A 28 3.94 -5.60 0.91
C VAL A 28 5.38 -6.00 1.19
N ILE A 29 5.78 -5.92 2.46
CA ILE A 29 7.07 -6.40 2.95
C ILE A 29 6.78 -7.45 4.02
N ILE A 30 7.26 -8.67 3.80
CA ILE A 30 7.14 -9.77 4.75
C ILE A 30 8.53 -10.39 4.90
N GLN A 31 9.13 -10.19 6.07
CA GLN A 31 10.40 -10.76 6.51
C GLN A 31 10.13 -11.58 7.78
N ASP A 32 11.16 -12.23 8.33
CA ASP A 32 10.98 -13.13 9.48
C ASP A 32 10.63 -12.38 10.78
N ASP A 33 11.19 -11.20 10.98
CA ASP A 33 11.00 -10.35 12.16
C ASP A 33 10.30 -9.02 11.84
N PHE A 34 9.87 -8.81 10.59
CA PHE A 34 9.29 -7.56 10.14
C PHE A 34 8.21 -7.78 9.08
N VAL A 35 7.02 -7.24 9.32
CA VAL A 35 5.91 -7.21 8.37
C VAL A 35 5.41 -5.79 8.23
N GLU A 36 5.36 -5.26 7.01
CA GLU A 36 4.72 -3.99 6.71
C GLU A 36 3.83 -4.12 5.48
N ILE A 37 2.55 -3.81 5.67
CA ILE A 37 1.56 -3.75 4.60
C ILE A 37 1.06 -2.33 4.52
N LYS A 38 1.26 -1.68 3.36
CA LYS A 38 0.61 -0.42 2.99
C LYS A 38 -0.45 -0.73 1.95
N PHE A 39 -1.71 -0.50 2.29
CA PHE A 39 -2.82 -0.73 1.37
C PHE A 39 -2.93 0.41 0.35
N GLY A 40 -3.27 0.06 -0.88
CA GLY A 40 -3.52 0.99 -1.97
C GLY A 40 -4.85 0.71 -2.64
N ARG A 41 -5.39 1.69 -3.38
CA ARG A 41 -6.72 1.55 -4.01
C ARG A 41 -6.81 0.44 -5.04
N LYS A 42 -5.69 0.15 -5.72
CA LYS A 42 -5.61 -0.90 -6.75
C LYS A 42 -5.18 -2.22 -6.11
N MET A 43 -6.03 -2.78 -5.25
CA MET A 43 -5.84 -4.10 -4.65
C MET A 43 -7.15 -4.89 -4.80
N SER A 44 -7.07 -6.03 -5.49
CA SER A 44 -8.21 -6.91 -5.67
C SER A 44 -8.53 -7.68 -4.40
N ARG A 45 -9.70 -8.32 -4.34
CA ARG A 45 -10.10 -9.17 -3.21
C ARG A 45 -9.10 -10.30 -3.01
N GLU A 46 -8.66 -10.91 -4.11
CA GLU A 46 -7.72 -12.03 -4.12
C GLU A 46 -6.35 -11.62 -3.59
N LEU A 47 -5.89 -10.40 -3.92
CA LEU A 47 -4.64 -9.87 -3.37
C LEU A 47 -4.75 -9.64 -1.86
N LEU A 48 -5.88 -9.10 -1.38
CA LEU A 48 -6.10 -8.94 0.06
C LEU A 48 -6.14 -10.30 0.77
N ASP A 49 -6.85 -11.28 0.24
CA ASP A 49 -6.90 -12.63 0.82
C ASP A 49 -5.52 -13.30 0.81
N SER A 50 -4.72 -13.11 -0.25
CA SER A 50 -3.34 -13.58 -0.32
C SER A 50 -2.46 -12.94 0.77
N ILE A 51 -2.58 -11.63 0.99
CA ILE A 51 -1.87 -10.93 2.06
C ILE A 51 -2.27 -11.49 3.43
N ARG A 52 -3.58 -11.65 3.71
CA ARG A 52 -4.05 -12.26 4.96
C ARG A 52 -3.41 -13.62 5.20
N ASN A 53 -3.40 -14.48 4.19
CA ASN A 53 -2.81 -15.81 4.31
C ASN A 53 -1.29 -15.74 4.55
N ALA A 54 -0.58 -14.85 3.84
CA ALA A 54 0.86 -14.68 3.97
C ALA A 54 1.27 -14.17 5.37
N VAL A 55 0.52 -13.23 5.95
CA VAL A 55 0.83 -12.72 7.30
C VAL A 55 0.34 -13.67 8.39
N SER A 56 -0.71 -14.46 8.14
CA SER A 56 -1.14 -15.55 9.02
C SER A 56 -0.05 -16.61 9.21
N ALA A 57 0.69 -16.93 8.13
CA ALA A 57 1.86 -17.79 8.20
C ALA A 57 3.01 -17.23 9.07
N LYS A 58 2.98 -15.92 9.38
CA LYS A 58 3.89 -15.25 10.33
C LYS A 58 3.29 -15.07 11.73
N GLY A 59 2.14 -15.70 12.02
CA GLY A 59 1.46 -15.60 13.32
C GLY A 59 0.72 -14.27 13.54
N ILE A 60 0.42 -13.53 12.47
CA ILE A 60 -0.35 -12.30 12.50
C ILE A 60 -1.75 -12.60 11.96
N ASP A 61 -2.78 -12.41 12.78
CA ASP A 61 -4.17 -12.51 12.32
C ASP A 61 -4.61 -11.17 11.76
N LEU A 62 -4.95 -11.16 10.47
CA LEU A 62 -5.45 -9.99 9.74
C LEU A 62 -6.90 -10.24 9.33
N SER A 63 -7.82 -9.48 9.90
CA SER A 63 -9.23 -9.50 9.52
C SER A 63 -9.62 -8.22 8.79
N TYR A 64 -10.36 -8.37 7.70
CA TYR A 64 -10.98 -7.27 6.97
C TYR A 64 -12.43 -7.14 7.43
N GLN A 65 -12.71 -6.16 8.29
CA GLN A 65 -14.03 -5.96 8.91
C GLN A 65 -15.03 -5.36 7.93
N ASP A 66 -14.57 -4.48 7.04
CA ASP A 66 -15.36 -3.86 5.99
C ASP A 66 -14.50 -3.56 4.76
N ILE A 67 -15.02 -3.84 3.57
CA ILE A 67 -14.36 -3.56 2.30
C ILE A 67 -15.37 -3.04 1.30
N ILE A 68 -15.17 -1.81 0.83
CA ILE A 68 -16.02 -1.19 -0.20
C ILE A 68 -15.19 -0.93 -1.46
N TYR A 69 -15.76 -1.31 -2.59
CA TYR A 69 -15.21 -1.08 -3.93
C TYR A 69 -16.09 -0.11 -4.72
N ASP A 70 -15.44 0.71 -5.55
CA ASP A 70 -16.03 1.41 -6.68
C ASP A 70 -15.37 0.88 -7.96
N GLY A 71 -16.10 0.04 -8.69
CA GLY A 71 -15.55 -0.80 -9.74
C GLY A 71 -14.42 -1.69 -9.23
N ASN A 72 -13.22 -1.52 -9.77
CA ASN A 72 -12.02 -2.28 -9.39
C ASN A 72 -11.10 -1.55 -8.39
N LYS A 73 -11.59 -0.47 -7.76
CA LYS A 73 -10.81 0.34 -6.83
C LYS A 73 -11.42 0.28 -5.44
N LEU A 74 -10.60 0.02 -4.44
CA LEU A 74 -11.00 0.20 -3.04
C LEU A 74 -11.35 1.67 -2.79
N THR A 75 -12.47 1.90 -2.14
CA THR A 75 -12.92 3.22 -1.64
C THR A 75 -12.92 3.27 -0.12
N ARG A 76 -13.16 2.13 0.54
CA ARG A 76 -13.05 2.00 1.99
C ARG A 76 -12.45 0.65 2.36
N LEU A 77 -11.61 0.64 3.39
CA LEU A 77 -11.07 -0.56 4.00
C LEU A 77 -11.01 -0.39 5.51
N GLU A 78 -11.59 -1.34 6.24
CA GLU A 78 -11.50 -1.46 7.70
C GLU A 78 -10.80 -2.76 8.06
N ILE A 79 -9.78 -2.66 8.92
CA ILE A 79 -8.93 -3.78 9.30
C ILE A 79 -8.83 -3.92 10.81
N GLN A 80 -8.67 -5.16 11.24
CA GLN A 80 -8.17 -5.54 12.56
C GLN A 80 -6.92 -6.38 12.37
N VAL A 81 -5.89 -6.10 13.17
CA VAL A 81 -4.62 -6.84 13.18
C VAL A 81 -4.35 -7.31 14.60
N ILE A 82 -4.13 -8.61 14.76
CA ILE A 82 -3.74 -9.23 16.03
C ILE A 82 -2.36 -9.85 15.85
N ALA A 83 -1.40 -9.44 16.68
CA ALA A 83 -0.04 -9.98 16.69
C ALA A 83 0.38 -10.21 18.14
N GLY A 84 0.59 -11.46 18.53
CA GLY A 84 0.82 -11.84 19.94
C GLY A 84 -0.35 -11.40 20.82
N ASN A 85 -0.07 -10.54 21.82
CA ASN A 85 -1.08 -9.99 22.74
C ASN A 85 -1.55 -8.58 22.36
N LYS A 86 -1.19 -8.07 21.18
CA LYS A 86 -1.57 -6.73 20.71
C LYS A 86 -2.64 -6.82 19.65
N VAL A 87 -3.61 -5.92 19.76
CA VAL A 87 -4.70 -5.76 18.79
C VAL A 87 -4.66 -4.31 18.30
N GLY A 88 -4.76 -4.12 16.99
CA GLY A 88 -4.86 -2.81 16.37
C GLY A 88 -6.01 -2.77 15.38
N HIS A 89 -6.66 -1.62 15.30
CA HIS A 89 -7.78 -1.36 14.40
C HIS A 89 -7.46 -0.15 13.53
N GLY A 90 -7.96 -0.15 12.30
CA GLY A 90 -7.82 1.00 11.43
C GLY A 90 -8.84 1.02 10.32
N THR A 91 -9.16 2.22 9.86
CA THR A 91 -10.06 2.46 8.75
C THR A 91 -9.45 3.49 7.82
N THR A 92 -9.60 3.30 6.51
CA THR A 92 -9.25 4.30 5.51
C THR A 92 -10.32 4.44 4.44
N ASN A 93 -10.46 5.66 3.92
CA ASN A 93 -11.25 5.97 2.72
C ASN A 93 -10.33 6.30 1.51
N PHE A 94 -9.05 5.93 1.59
CA PHE A 94 -8.03 6.12 0.54
C PHE A 94 -7.96 7.53 -0.07
N VAL A 95 -7.85 8.54 0.79
CA VAL A 95 -7.56 9.93 0.38
C VAL A 95 -6.14 10.05 -0.16
N PHE A 96 -5.94 10.86 -1.22
CA PHE A 96 -4.63 11.00 -1.87
C PHE A 96 -3.57 11.69 -1.00
N LYS A 97 -4.01 12.59 -0.11
CA LYS A 97 -3.15 13.35 0.80
C LYS A 97 -3.00 12.60 2.12
N GLY A 98 -1.82 12.67 2.73
CA GLY A 98 -1.54 12.03 4.03
C GLY A 98 -0.48 10.95 3.95
N LYS A 99 -0.34 10.17 5.01
CA LYS A 99 0.57 9.01 5.11
C LYS A 99 -0.08 7.75 4.50
N PRO A 100 0.69 6.78 3.98
CA PRO A 100 0.11 5.50 3.54
C PRO A 100 -0.64 4.82 4.69
N PHE A 101 -1.81 4.23 4.40
CA PHE A 101 -2.57 3.49 5.41
C PHE A 101 -2.18 2.01 5.39
N GLY A 102 -2.03 1.40 6.56
CA GLY A 102 -1.93 -0.04 6.71
C GLY A 102 -1.43 -0.44 8.09
N PHE A 103 -0.58 -1.45 8.16
CA PHE A 103 -0.01 -1.89 9.43
C PHE A 103 1.44 -2.32 9.33
N ARG A 104 2.12 -2.26 10.47
CA ARG A 104 3.49 -2.69 10.68
C ARG A 104 3.57 -3.54 11.94
N VAL A 105 4.15 -4.73 11.84
CA VAL A 105 4.58 -5.56 12.97
C VAL A 105 6.10 -5.64 12.92
N ASP A 106 6.76 -5.24 13.99
CA ASP A 106 8.22 -5.18 14.08
C ASP A 106 8.68 -5.91 15.35
N ASN A 107 9.17 -7.14 15.14
CA ASN A 107 9.65 -8.03 16.20
C ASN A 107 11.17 -7.89 16.41
N ARG A 108 11.83 -6.95 15.73
CA ARG A 108 13.27 -6.72 15.89
C ARG A 108 13.55 -6.24 17.31
N PRO A 109 14.66 -6.66 17.94
CA PRO A 109 15.02 -6.20 19.29
C PRO A 109 15.16 -4.68 19.42
N THR A 110 15.45 -3.98 18.32
CA THR A 110 15.61 -2.53 18.23
C THR A 110 14.31 -1.77 17.97
N ALA A 111 13.18 -2.47 17.77
CA ALA A 111 11.91 -1.86 17.44
C ALA A 111 11.35 -1.06 18.63
N GLN A 112 11.02 0.22 18.38
CA GLN A 112 10.37 1.06 19.40
C GLN A 112 8.86 0.76 19.51
N VAL A 113 8.24 0.31 18.40
CA VAL A 113 6.81 0.05 18.31
C VAL A 113 6.59 -1.31 17.68
N PHE A 114 6.10 -2.26 18.48
CA PHE A 114 5.83 -3.63 18.06
C PHE A 114 4.72 -3.73 17.01
N LEU A 115 3.57 -3.08 17.25
CA LEU A 115 2.42 -3.07 16.33
C LEU A 115 1.96 -1.63 16.11
N LYS A 116 1.85 -1.25 14.83
CA LYS A 116 1.22 0.00 14.41
C LYS A 116 0.17 -0.30 13.34
N VAL A 117 -1.02 0.26 13.50
CA VAL A 117 -2.13 0.18 12.53
C VAL A 117 -2.63 1.60 12.25
N GLY A 118 -2.94 1.92 10.99
CA GLY A 118 -3.35 3.26 10.57
C GLY A 118 -2.34 3.90 9.63
N GLU A 119 -2.04 5.18 9.85
CA GLU A 119 -1.08 5.94 9.04
C GLU A 119 0.38 5.55 9.34
N LEU A 120 1.08 5.06 8.31
CA LEU A 120 2.47 4.61 8.37
C LEU A 120 3.42 5.68 7.83
N GLU A 121 4.66 5.65 8.31
CA GLU A 121 5.74 6.52 7.81
C GLU A 121 6.49 5.86 6.66
#